data_AF-A0AB38Z8F2-F1
#
_entry.id   AF-A0AB38Z8F2-F1
#
_cell.length_a   1.000
_cell.length_b   1.000
_cell.length_c   1.000
_cell.angle_alpha   90.00
_cell.angle_beta   90.00
_cell.angle_gamma   90.00
#
_symmetry.space_group_name_H-M   'P 1'
#
loop_
_entity.id
_entity.type
_entity.pdbx_description
1 polymer ?
#
loop_
_entity_poly.entity_id
_entity_poly.type
_entity_poly.pdbx_seq_one_letter_code
_entity_poly.pdbx_strand_id
1 'polypeptide(L)'
;MNKGLHARLPEVIALLCLGLKYGLDFAVECGALTLEESNEVWEEGMSAFISQATDQGSRVEEERPAKRFIEILNSLKESGSAILGDRNDDCIRQVGPAQTLVGWNDQQNGHVLILGQTAYKAVKDHCRRTDEPYTIKYNAVIKDLRRMGYIDCPSQKIATHNVCIANGQKRVLKLRKVLLNERENNDENNAFSAPGPLML
;
A
#
# COMPACT_ATOMS: atom_id res chain seq x y z
N MET A 1 13.45 -10.75 -14.96
CA MET A 1 12.96 -12.06 -14.48
C MET A 1 12.26 -11.87 -13.14
N ASN A 2 10.93 -11.85 -13.11
CA ASN A 2 10.13 -11.60 -11.92
C ASN A 2 9.27 -12.86 -11.65
N LYS A 3 9.85 -13.86 -10.99
CA LYS A 3 9.20 -15.14 -10.67
C LYS A 3 8.60 -15.05 -9.27
N GLY A 4 7.29 -15.16 -9.14
CA GLY A 4 6.67 -15.36 -7.83
C GLY A 4 5.15 -15.36 -7.82
N LEU A 5 4.48 -14.54 -8.65
CA LEU A 5 3.01 -14.43 -8.61
C LEU A 5 2.29 -14.66 -9.95
N HIS A 6 2.99 -14.67 -11.09
CA HIS A 6 2.36 -14.70 -12.43
C HIS A 6 2.67 -15.94 -13.27
N ALA A 7 3.46 -16.91 -12.78
CA ALA A 7 3.87 -18.07 -13.58
C ALA A 7 2.90 -19.26 -13.52
N ARG A 8 2.12 -19.39 -12.43
CA ARG A 8 1.19 -20.52 -12.25
C ARG A 8 -0.14 -20.33 -12.96
N LEU A 9 -0.59 -19.08 -13.13
CA LEU A 9 -1.90 -18.82 -13.70
C LEU A 9 -1.97 -19.21 -15.20
N PRO A 10 -0.97 -18.87 -16.05
CA PRO A 10 -0.96 -19.34 -17.43
C PRO A 10 -0.87 -20.87 -17.56
N GLU A 11 -0.11 -21.51 -16.67
CA GLU A 11 0.06 -22.97 -16.65
C GLU A 11 -1.26 -23.68 -16.29
N VAL A 12 -1.98 -23.19 -15.28
CA VAL A 12 -3.28 -23.74 -14.88
C VAL A 12 -4.34 -23.55 -15.97
N ILE A 13 -4.37 -22.38 -16.62
CA ILE A 13 -5.29 -22.13 -17.75
C ILE A 13 -4.98 -23.07 -18.91
N ALA A 14 -3.70 -23.26 -19.24
CA ALA A 14 -3.31 -24.18 -20.31
C ALA A 14 -3.76 -25.61 -20.02
N LEU A 15 -3.64 -26.07 -18.77
CA LEU A 15 -4.13 -27.39 -18.35
C LEU A 15 -5.66 -27.51 -18.41
N LEU A 16 -6.39 -26.47 -18.03
CA LEU A 16 -7.85 -26.43 -18.13
C LEU A 16 -8.32 -26.47 -19.59
N CYS A 17 -7.70 -25.67 -20.46
CA CYS A 17 -7.97 -25.70 -21.89
C CYS A 17 -7.63 -27.07 -22.49
N LEU A 18 -6.52 -27.68 -22.09
CA LEU A 18 -6.14 -29.01 -22.58
C LEU A 18 -7.17 -30.08 -22.16
N GLY A 19 -7.62 -30.05 -20.91
CA GLY A 19 -8.66 -30.96 -20.42
C GLY A 19 -10.00 -30.77 -21.13
N LEU A 20 -10.40 -29.52 -21.37
CA LEU A 20 -11.60 -29.20 -22.14
C LEU A 20 -11.50 -29.74 -23.57
N LYS A 21 -10.36 -29.56 -24.25
CA LYS A 21 -10.15 -30.04 -25.61
C LYS A 21 -10.31 -31.56 -25.70
N TYR A 22 -9.65 -32.30 -24.81
CA TYR A 22 -9.75 -33.76 -24.80
C TYR A 22 -11.15 -34.26 -24.44
N GLY A 23 -11.83 -33.60 -23.51
CA GLY A 23 -13.22 -33.95 -23.17
C GLY A 23 -14.17 -33.75 -24.35
N LEU A 24 -14.00 -32.67 -25.11
CA LEU A 24 -14.78 -32.38 -26.31
C LEU A 24 -14.47 -33.35 -27.46
N ASP A 25 -13.19 -33.66 -27.70
CA ASP A 25 -12.79 -34.65 -28.70
C ASP A 25 -13.42 -36.01 -28.41
N PHE A 26 -13.39 -36.45 -27.15
CA PHE A 26 -14.04 -37.69 -26.72
C PHE A 26 -15.57 -37.65 -26.91
N ALA A 27 -16.21 -36.51 -26.62
CA ALA A 27 -17.64 -36.33 -26.80
C ALA A 27 -18.06 -36.41 -28.28
N VAL A 28 -17.24 -35.88 -29.18
CA VAL A 28 -17.46 -36.00 -30.64
C VAL A 28 -17.25 -37.44 -31.10
N GLU A 29 -16.17 -38.10 -30.65
CA GLU A 29 -15.89 -39.51 -30.98
C GLU A 29 -17.00 -40.46 -30.53
N CYS A 30 -17.61 -40.22 -29.36
CA CYS A 30 -18.73 -41.01 -28.87
C CYS A 30 -20.08 -40.62 -29.50
N GLY A 31 -20.11 -39.62 -30.38
CA GLY A 31 -21.33 -39.09 -31.00
C GLY A 31 -22.27 -38.35 -30.04
N ALA A 32 -21.76 -37.95 -28.86
CA ALA A 32 -22.52 -37.17 -27.89
C ALA A 32 -22.64 -35.69 -28.31
N LEU A 33 -21.68 -35.18 -29.08
CA LEU A 33 -21.69 -33.85 -29.68
C LEU A 33 -21.33 -33.92 -31.17
N THR A 34 -21.86 -33.00 -31.95
CA THR A 34 -21.37 -32.70 -33.30
C THR A 34 -20.09 -31.87 -33.24
N LEU A 35 -19.36 -31.81 -34.37
CA LEU A 35 -18.16 -30.98 -34.46
C LEU A 35 -18.46 -29.48 -34.30
N GLU A 36 -19.63 -29.03 -34.76
CA GLU A 36 -20.10 -27.65 -34.58
C GLU A 36 -20.35 -27.33 -33.10
N GLU A 37 -21.14 -28.17 -32.40
CA GLU A 37 -21.41 -28.00 -30.96
C GLU A 37 -20.12 -28.06 -30.13
N SER A 38 -19.18 -28.92 -30.50
CA SER A 38 -17.86 -28.99 -29.86
C SER A 38 -17.07 -27.69 -30.00
N ASN A 39 -17.14 -27.02 -31.16
CA ASN A 39 -16.41 -25.76 -31.37
C ASN A 39 -17.05 -24.61 -30.59
N GLU A 40 -18.38 -24.56 -30.52
CA GLU A 40 -19.09 -23.56 -29.70
C GLU A 40 -18.71 -23.68 -28.22
N VAL A 41 -18.77 -24.89 -27.66
CA VAL A 41 -18.39 -25.14 -26.26
C VAL A 41 -16.91 -24.85 -26.00
N TRP A 42 -16.04 -25.10 -26.98
CA TRP A 42 -14.63 -24.74 -26.90
C TRP A 42 -14.42 -23.23 -26.77
N GLU A 43 -15.05 -22.43 -27.63
CA GLU A 43 -14.92 -20.97 -27.61
C GLU A 43 -15.49 -20.37 -26.31
N GLU A 44 -16.68 -20.83 -25.90
CA GLU A 44 -17.30 -20.39 -24.65
C GLU A 44 -16.45 -20.74 -23.42
N GLY A 45 -15.99 -21.99 -23.33
CA GLY A 45 -15.19 -22.47 -22.21
C GLY A 45 -13.83 -21.76 -22.11
N MET A 46 -13.16 -21.57 -23.25
CA MET A 46 -11.89 -20.85 -23.31
C MET A 46 -12.07 -19.38 -22.89
N SER A 47 -13.11 -18.71 -23.39
CA SER A 47 -13.43 -17.33 -23.00
C SER A 47 -13.72 -17.21 -21.50
N ALA A 48 -14.49 -18.15 -20.93
CA ALA A 48 -14.80 -18.19 -19.50
C ALA A 48 -13.55 -18.38 -18.63
N PHE A 49 -12.61 -19.26 -19.02
CA PHE A 49 -11.36 -19.44 -18.28
C PHE A 49 -10.47 -18.19 -18.30
N ILE A 50 -10.37 -17.52 -19.46
CA ILE A 50 -9.59 -16.28 -19.60
C ILE A 50 -10.23 -15.15 -18.79
N SER A 51 -11.55 -15.00 -18.84
CA SER A 51 -12.30 -14.01 -18.05
C SER A 51 -12.08 -14.25 -16.55
N GLN A 52 -12.27 -15.48 -16.06
CA GLN A 52 -12.07 -15.78 -14.64
C GLN A 52 -10.62 -15.60 -14.19
N ALA A 53 -9.65 -15.91 -15.04
CA ALA A 53 -8.24 -15.65 -14.73
C ALA A 53 -7.94 -14.15 -14.64
N THR A 54 -8.59 -13.35 -15.50
CA THR A 54 -8.47 -11.89 -15.47
C THR A 54 -9.10 -11.32 -14.20
N ASP A 55 -10.26 -11.85 -13.79
CA ASP A 55 -10.98 -11.44 -12.58
C ASP A 55 -10.25 -11.87 -11.29
N GLN A 56 -9.63 -13.05 -11.27
CA GLN A 56 -8.79 -13.48 -10.16
C GLN A 56 -7.48 -12.68 -10.09
N GLY A 57 -6.99 -12.19 -11.24
CA GLY A 57 -5.86 -11.27 -11.31
C GLY A 57 -6.19 -9.86 -10.80
N SER A 58 -7.42 -9.38 -11.02
CA SER A 58 -7.89 -8.05 -10.63
C SER A 58 -8.39 -7.97 -9.19
N ARG A 59 -8.87 -9.07 -8.58
CA ARG A 59 -9.27 -9.11 -7.15
C ARG A 59 -8.13 -8.89 -6.14
N VAL A 60 -6.88 -8.89 -6.58
CA VAL A 60 -5.72 -8.47 -5.75
C VAL A 60 -5.44 -6.95 -5.89
N GLU A 61 -6.05 -6.28 -6.87
CA GLU A 61 -5.93 -4.83 -7.11
C GLU A 61 -7.07 -3.99 -6.52
N GLU A 62 -8.18 -4.61 -6.10
CA GLU A 62 -9.42 -3.89 -5.79
C GLU A 62 -9.44 -3.19 -4.42
N GLU A 63 -8.66 -3.66 -3.44
CA GLU A 63 -8.34 -2.88 -2.25
C GLU A 63 -7.00 -2.16 -2.43
N ARG A 64 -7.02 -1.00 -3.13
CA ARG A 64 -5.82 -0.18 -3.42
C ARG A 64 -4.86 -0.12 -2.23
N PRO A 65 -3.76 -0.90 -2.24
CA PRO A 65 -2.86 -1.05 -1.10
C PRO A 65 -2.30 0.26 -0.57
N ALA A 66 -2.02 1.20 -1.49
CA ALA A 66 -1.53 2.52 -1.15
C ALA A 66 -2.55 3.35 -0.37
N LYS A 67 -3.83 3.33 -0.80
CA LYS A 67 -4.89 4.12 -0.19
C LYS A 67 -5.19 3.61 1.22
N ARG A 68 -5.39 2.29 1.37
CA ARG A 68 -5.63 1.66 2.68
C ARG A 68 -4.47 1.89 3.64
N PHE A 69 -3.23 1.82 3.15
CA PHE A 69 -2.05 2.13 3.95
C PHE A 69 -2.02 3.58 4.44
N ILE A 70 -2.31 4.55 3.57
CA ILE A 70 -2.33 5.98 3.93
C ILE A 70 -3.47 6.27 4.92
N GLU A 71 -4.67 5.70 4.70
CA GLU A 71 -5.81 5.85 5.59
C GLU A 71 -5.47 5.40 7.02
N ILE A 72 -4.93 4.18 7.17
CA ILE A 72 -4.57 3.65 8.50
C ILE A 72 -3.43 4.45 9.13
N LEU A 73 -2.47 4.91 8.31
CA LEU A 73 -1.37 5.75 8.81
C LEU A 73 -1.88 7.10 9.32
N ASN A 74 -2.89 7.70 8.66
CA ASN A 74 -3.57 8.90 9.13
C ASN A 74 -4.33 8.63 10.43
N SER A 75 -5.07 7.53 10.54
CA SER A 75 -5.74 7.15 11.80
C SER A 75 -4.76 6.93 12.96
N LEU A 76 -3.59 6.36 12.68
CA LEU A 76 -2.51 6.19 13.65
C LEU A 76 -1.91 7.53 14.09
N LYS A 77 -1.82 8.50 13.17
CA LYS A 77 -1.38 9.88 13.47
C LYS A 77 -2.42 10.61 14.33
N GLU A 78 -3.71 10.51 13.98
CA GLU A 78 -4.82 11.13 14.72
C GLU A 78 -4.97 10.57 16.13
N SER A 79 -4.78 9.25 16.30
CA SER A 79 -4.77 8.61 17.62
C SER A 79 -3.49 8.88 18.45
N GLY A 80 -2.52 9.62 17.90
CA GLY A 80 -1.24 9.91 18.58
C GLY A 80 -0.32 8.70 18.77
N SER A 81 -0.66 7.56 18.17
CA SER A 81 0.15 6.32 18.21
C SER A 81 1.32 6.35 17.22
N ALA A 82 1.20 7.12 16.13
CA ALA A 82 2.27 7.39 15.19
C ALA A 82 2.70 8.86 15.28
N ILE A 83 4.00 9.09 15.47
CA ILE A 83 4.58 10.42 15.58
C ILE A 83 5.50 10.69 14.39
N LEU A 84 5.43 11.90 13.86
CA LEU A 84 6.41 12.47 12.94
C LEU A 84 7.29 13.45 13.72
N GLY A 85 8.61 13.23 13.68
CA GLY A 85 9.58 14.22 14.19
C GLY A 85 9.77 15.37 13.20
N ASP A 86 10.43 16.44 13.62
CA ASP A 86 10.97 17.41 12.67
C ASP A 86 12.38 16.93 12.24
N ARG A 87 12.72 17.11 10.97
CA ARG A 87 14.03 16.74 10.44
C ARG A 87 15.16 17.59 11.04
N ASN A 88 14.88 18.83 11.42
CA ASN A 88 15.86 19.80 11.92
C ASN A 88 15.87 19.91 13.45
N ASP A 89 14.95 19.22 14.13
CA ASP A 89 14.87 19.23 15.58
C ASP A 89 15.72 18.07 16.13
N ASP A 90 16.81 18.40 16.81
CA ASP A 90 17.69 17.44 17.49
C ASP A 90 16.99 16.73 18.66
N CYS A 91 15.79 17.18 19.02
CA CYS A 91 14.94 16.53 19.99
C CYS A 91 14.44 15.19 19.43
N ILE A 92 15.10 14.10 19.80
CA ILE A 92 14.42 12.80 19.88
C ILE A 92 13.26 13.00 20.86
N ARG A 93 12.06 13.36 20.36
CA ARG A 93 10.85 13.34 21.18
C ARG A 93 10.81 11.97 21.83
N GLN A 94 10.91 11.91 23.16
CA GLN A 94 10.84 10.67 23.89
C GLN A 94 9.54 9.98 23.48
N VAL A 95 9.69 8.93 22.69
CA VAL A 95 8.55 8.19 22.18
C VAL A 95 7.96 7.49 23.39
N GLY A 96 6.72 7.83 23.77
CA GLY A 96 6.03 7.15 24.86
C GLY A 96 5.94 5.64 24.57
N PRO A 97 5.74 4.79 25.58
CA PRO A 97 5.77 3.33 25.43
C PRO A 97 4.74 2.76 24.42
N ALA A 98 3.71 3.54 24.09
CA ALA A 98 2.68 3.18 23.10
C ALA A 98 2.79 3.95 21.76
N GLN A 99 3.80 4.82 21.62
CA GLN A 99 3.97 5.65 20.44
C GLN A 99 5.06 5.05 19.55
N THR A 100 5.00 5.29 18.24
CA THR A 100 6.01 4.84 17.29
C THR A 100 6.42 6.00 16.41
N LEU A 101 7.72 6.31 16.38
CA LEU A 101 8.28 7.27 15.43
C LEU A 101 8.27 6.65 14.03
N VAL A 102 7.35 7.11 13.19
CA VAL A 102 7.16 6.56 11.83
C VAL A 102 7.88 7.37 10.76
N GLY A 103 8.39 8.55 11.08
CA GLY A 103 9.08 9.40 10.11
C GLY A 103 9.40 10.81 10.62
N TRP A 104 9.79 11.68 9.68
CA TRP A 104 10.10 13.09 9.90
C TRP A 104 9.40 13.97 8.87
N ASN A 105 8.96 15.15 9.28
CA ASN A 105 8.48 16.16 8.34
C ASN A 105 9.68 16.92 7.74
N ASP A 106 9.74 17.04 6.42
CA ASP A 106 10.74 17.84 5.70
C ASP A 106 10.05 19.11 5.19
N GLN A 107 9.86 20.07 6.09
CA GLN A 107 9.13 21.31 5.81
C GLN A 107 9.74 22.10 4.64
N GLN A 108 11.06 22.00 4.43
CA GLN A 108 11.77 22.71 3.36
C GLN A 108 11.43 22.21 1.95
N ASN A 109 11.04 20.95 1.80
CA ASN A 109 10.81 20.34 0.49
C ASN A 109 9.34 19.98 0.22
N GLY A 110 8.43 20.19 1.17
CA GLY A 110 7.02 19.78 1.02
C GLY A 110 6.82 18.25 1.01
N HIS A 111 7.73 17.51 1.65
CA HIS A 111 7.69 16.05 1.71
C HIS A 111 7.72 15.55 3.15
N VAL A 112 7.14 14.37 3.39
CA VAL A 112 7.25 13.64 4.66
C VAL A 112 8.13 12.42 4.44
N LEU A 113 9.18 12.31 5.25
CA LEU A 113 10.15 11.22 5.22
C LEU A 113 9.67 10.08 6.11
N ILE A 114 9.15 9.01 5.52
CA ILE A 114 8.59 7.87 6.25
C ILE A 114 9.59 6.72 6.32
N LEU A 115 9.77 6.15 7.51
CA LEU A 115 10.46 4.88 7.69
C LEU A 115 9.55 3.75 7.20
N GLY A 116 9.71 3.33 5.95
CA GLY A 116 8.77 2.41 5.29
C GLY A 116 8.46 1.14 6.09
N GLN A 117 9.46 0.45 6.62
CA GLN A 117 9.23 -0.77 7.42
C GLN A 117 8.61 -0.48 8.78
N THR A 118 9.00 0.62 9.44
CA THR A 118 8.46 1.00 10.76
C THR A 118 7.00 1.42 10.65
N ALA A 119 6.65 2.23 9.65
CA ALA A 119 5.27 2.62 9.36
C ALA A 119 4.42 1.41 8.98
N TYR A 120 4.94 0.49 8.17
CA TYR A 120 4.25 -0.76 7.84
C TYR A 120 4.00 -1.65 9.07
N LYS A 121 4.98 -1.76 9.97
CA LYS A 121 4.80 -2.50 11.22
C LYS A 121 3.72 -1.86 12.09
N ALA A 122 3.73 -0.53 12.24
CA ALA A 122 2.72 0.19 13.01
C ALA A 122 1.30 -0.03 12.45
N VAL A 123 1.14 0.06 11.13
CA VAL A 123 -0.13 -0.23 10.43
C VAL A 123 -0.57 -1.67 10.67
N LYS A 124 0.33 -2.64 10.52
CA LYS A 124 0.02 -4.06 10.74
C LYS A 124 -0.38 -4.36 12.18
N ASP A 125 0.31 -3.76 13.16
CA ASP A 125 0.01 -3.92 14.58
C ASP A 125 -1.31 -3.22 14.96
N HIS A 126 -1.67 -2.13 14.28
CA HIS A 126 -2.98 -1.49 14.44
C HIS A 126 -4.11 -2.39 13.94
N CYS A 127 -4.01 -2.88 12.70
CA CYS A 127 -5.02 -3.78 12.12
C CYS A 127 -5.24 -5.05 12.95
N ARG A 128 -4.16 -5.61 13.51
CA ARG A 128 -4.25 -6.75 14.44
C ARG A 128 -5.07 -6.46 15.70
N ARG A 129 -5.11 -5.20 16.18
CA ARG A 129 -5.89 -4.80 17.36
C ARG A 129 -7.34 -4.51 17.01
N THR A 130 -7.63 -4.12 15.77
CA THR A 130 -8.97 -3.79 15.27
C THR A 130 -9.72 -5.01 14.71
N ASP A 131 -9.19 -6.23 14.92
CA ASP A 131 -9.71 -7.53 14.43
C ASP A 131 -9.87 -7.64 12.90
N GLU A 132 -9.27 -6.72 12.14
CA GLU A 132 -9.21 -6.77 10.68
C GLU A 132 -7.80 -7.22 10.24
N PRO A 133 -7.63 -8.44 9.72
CA PRO A 133 -6.31 -8.92 9.31
C PRO A 133 -5.78 -8.14 8.09
N TYR A 134 -4.66 -7.45 8.26
CA TYR A 134 -3.96 -6.79 7.15
C TYR A 134 -3.23 -7.82 6.28
N THR A 135 -3.87 -8.24 5.18
CA THR A 135 -3.36 -9.27 4.25
C THR A 135 -2.38 -8.72 3.19
N ILE A 136 -2.26 -7.40 3.10
CA ILE A 136 -1.47 -6.71 2.09
C ILE A 136 0.02 -6.74 2.44
N LYS A 137 0.85 -7.22 1.50
CA LYS A 137 2.31 -7.28 1.65
C LYS A 137 2.96 -5.91 1.48
N TYR A 138 4.05 -5.65 2.20
CA TYR A 138 4.84 -4.40 2.09
C TYR A 138 5.21 -4.04 0.64
N ASN A 139 5.69 -5.01 -0.14
CA ASN A 139 6.07 -4.76 -1.53
C ASN A 139 4.88 -4.36 -2.43
N ALA A 140 3.67 -4.82 -2.13
CA ALA A 140 2.46 -4.44 -2.84
C ALA A 140 2.10 -2.98 -2.54
N VAL A 141 2.19 -2.57 -1.27
CA VAL A 141 2.01 -1.17 -0.85
C VAL A 141 3.00 -0.24 -1.56
N ILE A 142 4.30 -0.58 -1.56
CA ILE A 142 5.33 0.27 -2.21
C ILE A 142 5.14 0.35 -3.73
N LYS A 143 4.79 -0.78 -4.37
CA LYS A 143 4.52 -0.82 -5.82
C LYS A 143 3.33 0.09 -6.16
N ASP A 144 2.26 0.02 -5.37
CA ASP A 144 1.05 0.81 -5.59
C ASP A 144 1.25 2.30 -5.25
N LEU A 145 1.98 2.62 -4.18
CA LEU A 145 2.37 4.01 -3.84
C LEU A 145 3.15 4.66 -4.97
N ARG A 146 4.04 3.90 -5.62
CA ARG A 146 4.77 4.37 -6.80
C ARG A 146 3.85 4.56 -8.01
N ARG A 147 2.96 3.59 -8.28
CA ARG A 147 1.99 3.65 -9.38
C ARG A 147 1.12 4.89 -9.28
N MET A 148 0.73 5.28 -8.07
CA MET A 148 -0.11 6.44 -7.78
C MET A 148 0.66 7.77 -7.75
N GLY A 149 1.99 7.77 -7.86
CA GLY A 149 2.81 8.99 -7.78
C GLY A 149 2.87 9.62 -6.39
N TYR A 150 2.52 8.86 -5.34
CA TYR A 150 2.46 9.34 -3.96
C TYR A 150 3.85 9.46 -3.31
N ILE A 151 4.80 8.66 -3.80
CA ILE A 151 6.19 8.68 -3.36
C ILE A 151 7.11 9.19 -4.47
N ASP A 152 8.01 10.10 -4.09
CA ASP A 152 9.12 10.44 -4.96
C ASP A 152 10.15 9.31 -4.89
N CYS A 153 10.47 8.74 -6.04
CA CYS A 153 11.45 7.66 -6.17
C CYS A 153 12.70 8.21 -6.87
N PRO A 154 13.91 7.94 -6.36
CA PRO A 154 15.15 8.38 -7.03
C PRO A 154 15.43 7.59 -8.31
N SER A 155 14.80 6.42 -8.49
CA SER A 155 14.99 5.57 -9.66
C SER A 155 13.81 4.60 -9.87
N GLN A 156 13.66 4.07 -11.08
CA GLN A 156 12.66 3.05 -11.41
C GLN A 156 12.79 1.75 -10.58
N LYS A 157 13.98 1.45 -10.03
CA LYS A 157 14.21 0.24 -9.22
C LYS A 157 14.17 0.48 -7.70
N ILE A 158 14.50 1.69 -7.25
CA ILE A 158 14.67 1.99 -5.83
C ILE A 158 13.58 2.98 -5.40
N ALA A 159 12.78 2.63 -4.39
CA ALA A 159 11.73 3.51 -3.86
C ALA A 159 12.16 4.32 -2.63
N THR A 160 13.27 3.91 -1.99
CA THR A 160 13.81 4.50 -0.76
C THR A 160 14.96 5.45 -1.07
N HIS A 161 14.98 6.59 -0.41
CA HIS A 161 16.09 7.54 -0.38
C HIS A 161 16.94 7.31 0.88
N ASN A 162 18.26 7.43 0.75
CA ASN A 162 19.13 7.55 1.92
C ASN A 162 19.20 9.03 2.27
N VAL A 163 18.66 9.41 3.43
CA VAL A 163 18.65 10.79 3.90
C VAL A 163 19.42 10.85 5.21
N CYS A 164 20.31 11.84 5.34
CA CYS A 164 20.97 12.14 6.60
C CYS A 164 19.98 12.92 7.48
N ILE A 165 19.70 12.40 8.68
CA ILE A 165 18.80 13.00 9.66
C ILE A 165 19.50 12.93 11.01
N ALA A 166 19.81 14.09 11.61
CA ALA A 166 20.42 14.35 12.92
C ALA A 166 21.44 13.30 13.45
N ASN A 167 21.00 12.08 13.77
CA ASN A 167 21.80 10.95 14.27
C ASN A 167 22.10 9.85 13.24
N GLY A 168 22.30 10.19 11.96
CA GLY A 168 22.87 9.29 10.94
C GLY A 168 22.08 9.16 9.64
N GLN A 169 22.60 8.33 8.72
CA GLN A 169 21.94 8.05 7.44
C GLN A 169 20.83 7.01 7.62
N LYS A 170 19.60 7.36 7.25
CA LYS A 170 18.44 6.45 7.30
C LYS A 170 17.78 6.28 5.93
N ARG A 171 17.29 5.07 5.65
CA ARG A 171 16.54 4.75 4.43
C ARG A 171 15.08 5.13 4.63
N VAL A 172 14.60 6.12 3.90
CA VAL A 172 13.27 6.71 4.05
C VAL A 172 12.52 6.77 2.71
N LEU A 173 11.19 6.70 2.76
CA LEU A 173 10.32 6.97 1.63
C LEU A 173 9.94 8.45 1.67
N LYS A 174 10.07 9.16 0.54
CA LYS A 174 9.62 10.55 0.43
C LYS A 174 8.16 10.54 0.00
N LEU A 175 7.25 10.71 0.94
CA LEU A 175 5.81 10.84 0.66
C LEU A 175 5.47 12.31 0.44
N ARG A 176 4.56 12.60 -0.51
CA ARG A 176 4.05 13.96 -0.69
C ARG A 176 3.20 14.38 0.51
N LYS A 177 3.48 15.58 1.03
CA LYS A 177 2.84 16.16 2.22
C LYS A 177 1.31 16.26 2.11
N VAL A 178 0.79 16.51 0.89
CA VAL A 178 -0.65 16.63 0.56
C VAL A 178 -1.48 15.38 0.93
N LEU A 179 -0.84 14.22 1.09
CA LEU A 179 -1.54 12.95 1.37
C LEU A 179 -1.69 12.63 2.85
N LEU A 180 -0.93 13.33 3.71
CA LEU A 180 -1.08 13.24 5.15
C LEU A 180 -1.86 14.47 5.56
N ASN A 181 -3.04 14.30 6.16
CA ASN A 181 -3.82 15.43 6.66
C ASN A 181 -2.95 16.20 7.65
N GLU A 182 -2.41 17.32 7.20
CA GLU A 182 -1.86 18.34 8.07
C GLU A 182 -3.03 19.25 8.41
N ARG A 183 -3.63 19.00 9.57
CA ARG A 183 -4.09 20.15 10.35
C ARG A 183 -2.80 20.83 10.80
N GLU A 184 -2.42 21.90 10.10
CA GLU A 184 -1.61 22.95 10.71
C GLU A 184 -2.34 23.33 12.00
N ASN A 185 -1.79 22.91 13.14
CA ASN A 185 -2.13 23.52 14.42
C ASN A 185 -1.59 24.95 14.35
N ASN A 186 -2.41 25.86 13.81
CA ASN A 186 -2.33 27.29 14.09
C ASN A 186 -2.73 27.49 15.56
N ASP A 187 -1.83 27.14 16.48
CA ASP A 187 -1.89 27.55 17.88
C ASP A 187 -0.69 28.45 18.19
N GLU A 188 -0.46 29.45 17.33
CA GLU A 188 0.26 30.67 17.70
C GLU A 188 -0.43 31.85 17.01
N ASN A 189 -1.53 32.33 17.61
CA ASN A 189 -1.92 33.75 17.64
C ASN A 189 -3.31 33.92 18.26
N ASN A 190 -3.38 33.92 19.60
CA ASN A 190 -4.21 34.91 20.25
C ASN A 190 -3.48 35.47 21.46
N ALA A 191 -2.73 36.54 21.21
CA ALA A 191 -2.35 37.49 22.23
C ALA A 191 -3.63 38.11 22.80
N PHE A 192 -4.10 37.61 23.95
CA PHE A 192 -4.93 38.43 24.83
C PHE A 192 -4.07 38.96 25.97
N SER A 193 -3.59 40.17 25.72
CA SER A 193 -3.12 41.14 26.69
C SER A 193 -3.97 41.11 27.96
N ALA A 194 -3.37 40.78 29.10
CA ALA A 194 -3.91 41.14 30.40
C ALA A 194 -3.06 42.30 30.96
N PRO A 195 -3.66 43.47 31.23
CA PRO A 195 -2.94 44.60 31.82
C PRO A 195 -2.60 44.31 33.29
N GLY A 196 -1.64 45.07 33.80
CA GLY A 196 -0.88 44.81 35.02
C GLY A 196 -1.63 44.90 36.36
N PRO A 197 -0.87 44.83 37.48
CA PRO A 197 -1.36 44.44 38.79
C PRO A 197 -2.00 45.59 39.55
N LEU A 198 -2.99 45.28 40.40
CA LEU A 198 -3.39 46.14 41.50
C LEU A 198 -3.18 45.40 42.83
N MET A 199 -2.21 45.91 43.58
CA MET A 199 -2.07 45.72 45.02
C MET A 199 -3.27 46.33 45.75
N LEU A 200 -3.63 45.68 46.87
CA LEU A 200 -4.32 46.16 48.09
C LEU A 200 -5.39 47.26 47.94
#